data_AF-A0A7X8QRY0-F1
#
_entry.id   AF-A0A7X8QRY0-F1
#
_cell.length_a   1.000
_cell.length_b   1.000
_cell.length_c   1.000
_cell.angle_alpha   90.00
_cell.angle_beta   90.00
_cell.angle_gamma   90.00
#
_symmetry.space_group_name_H-M   'P 1'
#
loop_
_entity.id
_entity.type
_entity.pdbx_description
1 polymer ?
#
loop_
_entity_poly.entity_id
_entity_poly.type
_entity_poly.pdbx_seq_one_letter_code
_entity_poly.pdbx_strand_id
1 'polypeptide(L)'
;MTSIQQRAELQRRIWQIANDVRGAVDGWDFKQYVLGALFYRFISENFAQYIEGGDDSLSYAVLDDSVITPEIKDDAIKTKGYFIYPSQLFVNIVASANSNESLNTDLAAIFAAIETSASGYPSEQDIKGLFADFDTTSNRLGHTVKEKNTRLAAVLKGVAELDFGTFDESHIDLFGDAYEFLISNYAANAGKSGGEFFTPQHVSRLIARLAMHKQASVNKIYDPACGSGSLLLQAKRHFDAHIIEEGFFGQEVNHTTYNLARMNMFLHDINYDKFNIKLGDTLRN
;
A
#
# COMPACT_ATOMS: atom_id res chain seq x y z
N MET A 1 6.97 19.40 -16.33
CA MET A 1 7.30 19.72 -14.92
C MET A 1 8.48 18.86 -14.51
N THR A 2 9.37 19.30 -13.63
CA THR A 2 10.44 18.43 -13.13
C THR A 2 9.86 17.37 -12.17
N SER A 3 10.51 16.20 -12.03
CA SER A 3 10.04 15.15 -11.11
C SER A 3 9.86 15.64 -9.65
N ILE A 4 10.66 16.62 -9.24
CA ILE A 4 10.57 17.29 -7.93
C ILE A 4 9.26 18.10 -7.81
N GLN A 5 8.85 18.81 -8.86
CA GLN A 5 7.60 19.58 -8.87
C GLN A 5 6.38 18.67 -8.84
N GLN A 6 6.40 17.56 -9.60
CA GLN A 6 5.34 16.56 -9.59
C GLN A 6 5.20 15.92 -8.21
N ARG A 7 6.32 15.53 -7.57
CA ARG A 7 6.30 15.02 -6.20
C ARG A 7 5.75 16.04 -5.20
N ALA A 8 6.19 17.30 -5.25
CA ALA A 8 5.70 18.33 -4.33
C ALA A 8 4.20 18.63 -4.53
N GLU A 9 3.71 18.61 -5.78
CA GLU A 9 2.30 18.79 -6.09
C GLU A 9 1.45 17.62 -5.58
N LEU A 10 1.91 16.39 -5.81
CA LEU A 10 1.28 15.17 -5.33
C LEU A 10 1.18 15.18 -3.80
N GLN A 11 2.28 15.50 -3.12
CA GLN A 11 2.34 15.65 -1.67
C GLN A 11 1.33 16.67 -1.15
N ARG A 12 1.22 17.83 -1.81
CA ARG A 12 0.25 18.87 -1.46
C ARG A 12 -1.18 18.40 -1.66
N ARG A 13 -1.49 17.72 -2.77
CA ARG A 13 -2.85 17.21 -3.04
C ARG A 13 -3.26 16.16 -2.03
N ILE A 14 -2.38 15.20 -1.74
CA ILE A 14 -2.62 14.19 -0.72
C ILE A 14 -2.94 14.84 0.63
N TRP A 15 -2.21 15.89 1.00
CA TRP A 15 -2.47 16.62 2.24
C TRP A 15 -3.80 17.37 2.20
N GLN A 16 -4.16 17.97 1.06
CA GLN A 16 -5.47 18.61 0.87
C GLN A 16 -6.60 17.59 1.07
N ILE A 17 -6.52 16.43 0.42
CA ILE A 17 -7.49 15.33 0.61
C ILE A 17 -7.58 14.92 2.07
N ALA A 18 -6.43 14.72 2.74
CA ALA A 18 -6.43 14.37 4.15
C ALA A 18 -7.11 15.44 5.01
N ASN A 19 -6.93 16.74 4.72
CA ASN A 19 -7.58 17.84 5.44
C ASN A 19 -9.08 17.93 5.13
N ASP A 20 -9.44 17.78 3.86
CA ASP A 20 -10.83 17.92 3.38
C ASP A 20 -11.72 16.81 3.96
N VAL A 21 -11.16 15.61 4.13
CA VAL A 21 -11.91 14.47 4.66
C VAL A 21 -11.76 14.28 6.19
N ARG A 22 -10.76 14.90 6.82
CA ARG A 22 -10.57 14.88 8.30
C ARG A 22 -11.80 15.39 9.04
N GLY A 23 -12.44 16.45 8.56
CA GLY A 23 -13.58 17.08 9.25
C GLY A 23 -13.26 17.35 10.73
N ALA A 24 -14.12 16.89 11.65
CA ALA A 24 -13.95 17.04 13.10
C ALA A 24 -13.16 15.90 13.80
N VAL A 25 -12.56 14.97 13.04
CA VAL A 25 -11.92 13.76 13.58
C VAL A 25 -10.41 13.97 13.68
N ASP A 26 -9.76 13.31 14.62
CA ASP A 26 -8.31 13.44 14.81
C ASP A 26 -7.54 13.00 13.55
N GLY A 27 -6.48 13.76 13.25
CA GLY A 27 -5.68 13.57 12.05
C GLY A 27 -4.93 12.25 11.98
N TRP A 28 -4.65 11.66 13.15
CA TRP A 28 -3.96 10.39 13.26
C TRP A 28 -4.85 9.23 12.83
N ASP A 29 -6.13 9.25 13.21
CA ASP A 29 -7.09 8.22 12.86
C ASP A 29 -7.37 8.20 11.36
N PHE A 30 -7.33 9.37 10.73
CA PHE A 30 -7.59 9.49 9.31
C PHE A 30 -6.47 8.93 8.41
N LYS A 31 -5.25 8.83 8.95
CA LYS A 31 -4.07 8.27 8.28
C LYS A 31 -4.35 6.88 7.71
N GLN A 32 -4.94 6.01 8.52
CA GLN A 32 -5.15 4.59 8.15
C GLN A 32 -6.07 4.47 6.94
N TYR A 33 -7.09 5.33 6.85
CA TYR A 33 -7.99 5.37 5.70
C TYR A 33 -7.32 5.92 4.44
N VAL A 34 -6.54 6.99 4.53
CA VAL A 34 -5.84 7.52 3.34
C VAL A 34 -4.79 6.53 2.85
N LEU A 35 -3.97 5.98 3.75
CA LEU A 35 -2.94 5.01 3.39
C LEU A 35 -3.52 3.71 2.84
N GLY A 36 -4.55 3.15 3.47
CA GLY A 36 -5.15 1.92 2.98
C GLY A 36 -5.96 2.12 1.69
N ALA A 37 -6.57 3.29 1.46
CA ALA A 37 -7.21 3.59 0.18
C ALA A 37 -6.19 3.78 -0.94
N LEU A 38 -5.05 4.42 -0.65
CA LEU A 38 -3.94 4.54 -1.59
C LEU A 38 -3.33 3.18 -1.92
N PHE A 39 -3.15 2.32 -0.90
CA PHE A 39 -2.70 0.94 -1.08
C PHE A 39 -3.70 0.13 -1.92
N TYR A 40 -4.99 0.22 -1.62
CA TYR A 40 -6.04 -0.46 -2.37
C TYR A 40 -6.09 -0.01 -3.84
N ARG A 41 -5.92 1.29 -4.10
CA ARG A 41 -5.76 1.83 -5.46
C ARG A 41 -4.56 1.20 -6.16
N PHE A 42 -3.39 1.20 -5.51
CA PHE A 42 -2.17 0.64 -6.08
C PHE A 42 -2.33 -0.83 -6.47
N ILE A 43 -2.81 -1.69 -5.55
CA ILE A 43 -2.97 -3.10 -5.86
C ILE A 43 -4.03 -3.35 -6.93
N SER A 44 -5.07 -2.51 -7.00
CA SER A 44 -6.08 -2.61 -8.06
C SER A 44 -5.48 -2.30 -9.44
N GLU A 45 -4.71 -1.22 -9.54
CA GLU A 45 -4.09 -0.81 -10.80
C GLU A 45 -2.97 -1.77 -11.22
N ASN A 46 -2.11 -2.21 -10.28
CA ASN A 46 -1.07 -3.20 -10.54
C ASN A 46 -1.65 -4.56 -10.96
N PHE A 47 -2.77 -4.97 -10.37
CA PHE A 47 -3.45 -6.21 -10.72
C PHE A 47 -4.13 -6.13 -12.09
N ALA A 48 -4.82 -5.03 -12.39
CA ALA A 48 -5.42 -4.81 -13.71
C ALA A 48 -4.36 -4.83 -14.81
N GLN A 49 -3.26 -4.09 -14.63
CA GLN A 49 -2.16 -4.07 -15.59
C GLN A 49 -1.55 -5.46 -15.81
N TYR A 50 -1.43 -6.27 -14.76
CA TYR A 50 -0.95 -7.64 -14.88
C TYR A 50 -1.86 -8.51 -15.74
N ILE A 51 -3.18 -8.45 -15.53
CA ILE A 51 -4.14 -9.21 -16.32
C ILE A 51 -4.20 -8.70 -17.77
N GLU A 52 -4.06 -7.39 -17.98
CA GLU A 52 -4.03 -6.78 -19.30
C GLU A 52 -2.76 -7.12 -20.08
N GLY A 53 -1.64 -7.38 -19.40
CA GLY A 53 -0.41 -7.90 -20.02
C GLY A 53 0.20 -6.98 -21.08
N GLY A 54 -0.16 -5.69 -21.10
CA GLY A 54 0.21 -4.73 -22.13
C GLY A 54 -0.62 -4.80 -23.42
N ASP A 55 -1.74 -5.53 -23.42
CA ASP A 55 -2.71 -5.53 -24.51
C ASP A 55 -3.69 -4.34 -24.36
N ASP A 56 -3.44 -3.26 -25.12
CA ASP A 56 -4.27 -2.06 -25.15
C ASP A 56 -5.73 -2.32 -25.56
N SER A 57 -6.04 -3.49 -26.14
CA SER A 57 -7.41 -3.86 -26.52
C SER A 57 -8.21 -4.50 -25.38
N LEU A 58 -7.54 -4.92 -24.30
CA LEU A 58 -8.12 -5.52 -23.12
C LEU A 58 -8.17 -4.47 -22.00
N SER A 59 -9.36 -4.25 -21.44
CA SER A 59 -9.49 -3.48 -20.19
C SER A 59 -10.12 -4.38 -19.13
N TYR A 60 -9.33 -4.74 -18.13
CA TYR A 60 -9.77 -5.63 -17.05
C TYR A 60 -10.94 -5.02 -16.27
N ALA A 61 -10.94 -3.69 -16.13
CA ALA A 61 -11.96 -2.95 -15.37
C ALA A 61 -13.38 -3.02 -15.95
N VAL A 62 -13.54 -3.33 -17.25
CA VAL A 62 -14.87 -3.42 -17.89
C VAL A 62 -15.35 -4.86 -18.07
N LEU A 63 -14.54 -5.85 -17.69
CA LEU A 63 -14.94 -7.25 -17.76
C LEU A 63 -16.00 -7.57 -16.69
N ASP A 64 -16.84 -8.56 -16.99
CA ASP A 64 -17.77 -9.12 -16.02
C ASP A 64 -17.07 -10.19 -15.17
N ASP A 65 -17.33 -10.22 -13.87
CA ASP A 65 -16.71 -11.20 -12.96
C ASP A 65 -16.91 -12.66 -13.41
N SER A 66 -17.98 -12.97 -14.17
CA SER A 66 -18.27 -14.31 -14.69
C SER A 66 -17.26 -14.81 -15.73
N VAL A 67 -16.48 -13.92 -16.35
CA VAL A 67 -15.43 -14.34 -17.30
C VAL A 67 -14.19 -14.86 -16.58
N ILE A 68 -14.08 -14.64 -15.27
CA ILE A 68 -12.96 -15.08 -14.45
C ILE A 68 -13.10 -16.57 -14.16
N THR A 69 -12.27 -17.39 -14.81
CA THR A 69 -12.21 -18.82 -14.55
C THR A 69 -11.36 -19.14 -13.32
N PRO A 70 -11.54 -20.32 -12.68
CA PRO A 70 -10.68 -20.76 -11.59
C PRO A 70 -9.19 -20.79 -11.94
N GLU A 71 -8.86 -21.08 -13.20
CA GLU A 71 -7.47 -21.14 -13.70
C GLU A 71 -6.84 -19.74 -13.77
N ILE A 72 -7.60 -18.74 -14.27
CA ILE A 72 -7.15 -17.34 -14.28
C ILE A 72 -6.87 -16.87 -12.85
N LYS A 73 -7.77 -17.24 -11.93
CA LYS A 73 -7.63 -16.88 -10.52
C LYS A 73 -6.41 -17.54 -9.87
N ASP A 74 -6.21 -18.84 -10.06
CA ASP A 74 -5.07 -19.58 -9.52
C ASP A 74 -3.72 -19.05 -10.05
N ASP A 75 -3.61 -18.78 -11.35
CA ASP A 75 -2.41 -18.20 -11.96
C ASP A 75 -2.11 -16.80 -11.40
N ALA A 76 -3.12 -15.93 -11.33
CA ALA A 76 -2.95 -14.59 -10.81
C ALA A 76 -2.52 -14.57 -9.34
N ILE A 77 -3.06 -15.47 -8.49
CA ILE A 77 -2.64 -15.57 -7.08
C ILE A 77 -1.20 -16.09 -6.98
N LYS A 78 -0.79 -17.06 -7.81
CA LYS A 78 0.61 -17.55 -7.81
C LYS A 78 1.60 -16.48 -8.24
N THR A 79 1.19 -15.56 -9.12
CA THR A 79 2.09 -14.51 -9.61
C THR A 79 2.08 -13.28 -8.71
N LYS A 80 0.91 -12.81 -8.27
CA LYS A 80 0.77 -11.55 -7.50
C LYS A 80 0.57 -11.74 -6.00
N GLY A 81 0.26 -12.95 -5.56
CA GLY A 81 0.01 -13.30 -4.16
C GLY A 81 -1.44 -13.08 -3.70
N TYR A 82 -2.27 -12.40 -4.48
CA TYR A 82 -3.67 -12.09 -4.17
C TYR A 82 -4.51 -12.01 -5.45
N PHE A 83 -5.83 -11.90 -5.30
CA PHE A 83 -6.77 -11.75 -6.41
C PHE A 83 -7.78 -10.62 -6.16
N ILE A 84 -8.10 -9.87 -7.21
CA ILE A 84 -9.14 -8.83 -7.20
C ILE A 84 -10.05 -9.03 -8.42
N TYR A 85 -11.37 -9.17 -8.21
CA TYR A 85 -12.32 -9.24 -9.33
C TYR A 85 -12.48 -7.88 -10.04
N PRO A 86 -12.89 -7.85 -11.32
CA PRO A 86 -13.20 -6.60 -12.03
C PRO A 86 -14.14 -5.69 -11.23
N SER A 87 -15.26 -6.20 -10.71
CA SER A 87 -16.21 -5.42 -9.91
C SER A 87 -15.61 -4.81 -8.63
N GLN A 88 -14.53 -5.41 -8.13
CA GLN A 88 -13.84 -5.06 -6.90
C GLN A 88 -12.63 -4.15 -7.13
N LEU A 89 -12.38 -3.69 -8.35
CA LEU A 89 -11.30 -2.74 -8.60
C LEU A 89 -11.62 -1.37 -8.03
N PHE A 90 -10.59 -0.69 -7.51
CA PHE A 90 -10.71 0.66 -6.97
C PHE A 90 -11.49 1.62 -7.89
N VAL A 91 -11.21 1.60 -9.20
CA VAL A 91 -11.88 2.47 -10.18
C VAL A 91 -13.40 2.25 -10.24
N ASN A 92 -13.85 0.99 -10.12
CA ASN A 92 -15.25 0.62 -10.17
C ASN A 92 -15.97 0.95 -8.87
N ILE A 93 -15.31 0.75 -7.73
CA ILE A 93 -15.85 1.18 -6.43
C ILE A 93 -15.97 2.70 -6.37
N VAL A 94 -14.93 3.44 -6.79
CA VAL A 94 -14.95 4.90 -6.86
C VAL A 94 -16.09 5.41 -7.75
N ALA A 95 -16.37 4.76 -8.88
CA ALA A 95 -17.44 5.19 -9.79
C ALA A 95 -18.80 5.26 -9.09
N SER A 96 -19.10 4.28 -8.23
CA SER A 96 -20.36 4.16 -7.48
C SER A 96 -20.35 4.76 -6.07
N ALA A 97 -19.20 5.19 -5.55
CA ALA A 97 -18.99 5.47 -4.13
C ALA A 97 -20.00 6.45 -3.50
N ASN A 98 -20.39 7.51 -4.21
CA ASN A 98 -21.32 8.53 -3.69
C ASN A 98 -22.77 8.06 -3.61
N SER A 99 -23.15 7.07 -4.42
CA SER A 99 -24.52 6.52 -4.47
C SER A 99 -24.65 5.18 -3.73
N ASN A 100 -23.54 4.59 -3.27
CA ASN A 100 -23.55 3.31 -2.60
C ASN A 100 -23.89 3.46 -1.10
N GLU A 101 -25.13 3.11 -0.75
CA GLU A 101 -25.63 3.12 0.64
C GLU A 101 -25.04 1.99 1.51
N SER A 102 -24.30 1.06 0.91
CA SER A 102 -23.63 -0.09 1.55
C SER A 102 -22.11 -0.06 1.37
N LEU A 103 -21.53 1.10 1.01
CA LEU A 103 -20.10 1.23 0.70
C LEU A 103 -19.19 0.67 1.80
N ASN A 104 -19.50 0.93 3.08
CA ASN A 104 -18.72 0.43 4.20
C ASN A 104 -18.68 -1.10 4.26
N THR A 105 -19.82 -1.77 4.04
CA THR A 105 -19.90 -3.24 4.07
C THR A 105 -19.30 -3.86 2.83
N ASP A 106 -19.47 -3.22 1.67
CA ASP A 106 -18.91 -3.69 0.40
C ASP A 106 -17.38 -3.63 0.44
N LEU A 107 -16.81 -2.52 0.93
CA LEU A 107 -15.36 -2.41 1.12
C LEU A 107 -14.82 -3.46 2.11
N ALA A 108 -15.51 -3.70 3.22
CA ALA A 108 -15.11 -4.74 4.16
C ALA A 108 -15.12 -6.13 3.52
N ALA A 109 -16.14 -6.44 2.72
CA ALA A 109 -16.23 -7.70 1.99
C ALA A 109 -15.14 -7.83 0.93
N ILE A 110 -14.82 -6.75 0.21
CA ILE A 110 -13.73 -6.70 -0.77
C ILE A 110 -12.38 -6.96 -0.09
N PHE A 111 -12.07 -6.25 0.99
CA PHE A 111 -10.81 -6.45 1.70
C PHE A 111 -10.69 -7.86 2.26
N ALA A 112 -11.77 -8.41 2.83
CA ALA A 112 -11.80 -9.81 3.25
C ALA A 112 -11.62 -10.78 2.07
N ALA A 113 -12.21 -10.50 0.90
CA ALA A 113 -12.04 -11.32 -0.30
C ALA A 113 -10.59 -11.30 -0.83
N ILE A 114 -9.94 -10.13 -0.82
CA ILE A 114 -8.53 -9.99 -1.20
C ILE A 114 -7.65 -10.78 -0.23
N GLU A 115 -7.85 -10.63 1.08
CA GLU A 115 -7.07 -11.38 2.07
C GLU A 115 -7.28 -12.89 1.98
N THR A 116 -8.53 -13.33 1.83
CA THR A 116 -8.85 -14.75 1.74
C THR A 116 -8.46 -15.37 0.41
N SER A 117 -8.26 -14.58 -0.65
CA SER A 117 -7.79 -15.09 -1.95
C SER A 117 -6.43 -15.79 -1.85
N ALA A 118 -5.57 -15.35 -0.93
CA ALA A 118 -4.25 -15.92 -0.70
C ALA A 118 -4.26 -17.20 0.17
N SER A 119 -5.43 -17.62 0.69
CA SER A 119 -5.52 -18.76 1.62
C SER A 119 -5.02 -20.04 0.98
N GLY A 120 -4.07 -20.71 1.64
CA GLY A 120 -3.44 -21.93 1.11
C GLY A 120 -2.36 -21.70 0.05
N TYR A 121 -2.06 -20.44 -0.31
CA TYR A 121 -0.93 -20.08 -1.16
C TYR A 121 0.26 -19.62 -0.30
N PRO A 122 1.50 -19.65 -0.83
CA PRO A 122 2.68 -19.17 -0.11
C PRO A 122 2.58 -17.71 0.36
N SER A 123 1.80 -16.88 -0.34
CA SER A 123 1.55 -15.47 -0.04
C SER A 123 0.60 -15.22 1.14
N GLU A 124 -0.05 -16.25 1.71
CA GLU A 124 -1.10 -16.07 2.72
C GLU A 124 -0.65 -15.16 3.88
N GLN A 125 0.55 -15.38 4.40
CA GLN A 125 1.07 -14.63 5.55
C GLN A 125 1.40 -13.19 5.22
N ASP A 126 1.67 -12.88 3.95
CA ASP A 126 2.04 -11.54 3.51
C ASP A 126 0.80 -10.68 3.21
N ILE A 127 -0.34 -11.32 2.87
CA ILE A 127 -1.60 -10.64 2.56
C ILE A 127 -2.56 -10.60 3.77
N LYS A 128 -2.58 -11.65 4.60
CA LYS A 128 -3.53 -11.76 5.71
C LYS A 128 -3.41 -10.61 6.71
N GLY A 129 -4.55 -9.99 7.03
CA GLY A 129 -4.63 -8.88 7.97
C GLY A 129 -4.01 -7.58 7.48
N LEU A 130 -3.66 -7.44 6.19
CA LEU A 130 -3.18 -6.18 5.63
C LEU A 130 -4.20 -5.05 5.83
N PHE A 131 -5.49 -5.31 5.60
CA PHE A 131 -6.54 -4.30 5.68
C PHE A 131 -7.14 -4.15 7.09
N ALA A 132 -6.63 -4.87 8.09
CA ALA A 132 -7.18 -4.88 9.45
C ALA A 132 -7.22 -3.48 10.11
N ASP A 133 -6.29 -2.59 9.73
CA ASP A 133 -6.25 -1.21 10.24
C ASP A 133 -7.22 -0.26 9.48
N PHE A 134 -7.82 -0.69 8.37
CA PHE A 134 -8.85 0.06 7.63
C PHE A 134 -10.25 -0.39 8.10
N ASP A 135 -10.67 0.09 9.27
CA ASP A 135 -11.99 -0.25 9.83
C ASP A 135 -13.11 0.59 9.17
N THR A 136 -13.76 0.02 8.15
CA THR A 136 -14.88 0.67 7.44
C THR A 136 -16.11 0.92 8.32
N THR A 137 -16.18 0.31 9.50
CA THR A 137 -17.30 0.40 10.43
C THR A 137 -17.03 1.30 11.63
N SER A 138 -15.84 1.89 11.72
CA SER A 138 -15.42 2.69 12.86
C SER A 138 -16.36 3.85 13.15
N ASN A 139 -16.61 4.14 14.43
CA ASN A 139 -17.32 5.35 14.84
C ASN A 139 -16.52 6.64 14.55
N ARG A 140 -15.23 6.49 14.25
CA ARG A 140 -14.37 7.60 13.79
C ARG A 140 -14.76 8.09 12.39
N LEU A 141 -15.42 7.26 11.57
CA LEU A 141 -15.95 7.65 10.27
C LEU A 141 -17.33 8.35 10.38
N GLY A 142 -17.96 8.33 11.55
CA GLY A 142 -19.30 8.85 11.77
C GLY A 142 -20.13 7.91 12.64
N HIS A 143 -21.22 8.42 13.20
CA HIS A 143 -22.10 7.66 14.08
C HIS A 143 -23.17 6.88 13.31
N THR A 144 -23.50 7.32 12.10
CA THR A 144 -24.48 6.65 11.22
C THR A 144 -23.81 6.00 10.01
N VAL A 145 -24.44 4.95 9.44
CA VAL A 145 -23.94 4.30 8.21
C VAL A 145 -23.81 5.31 7.06
N LYS A 146 -24.77 6.23 6.94
CA LYS A 146 -24.74 7.30 5.93
C LYS A 146 -23.52 8.21 6.08
N GLU A 147 -23.19 8.63 7.29
CA GLU A 147 -21.98 9.44 7.55
C GLU A 147 -20.72 8.65 7.21
N LYS A 148 -20.63 7.38 7.63
CA LYS A 148 -19.49 6.51 7.32
C LYS A 148 -19.27 6.39 5.82
N ASN A 149 -20.32 6.09 5.06
CA ASN A 149 -20.25 5.96 3.61
C ASN A 149 -19.89 7.29 2.94
N THR A 150 -20.44 8.41 3.42
CA THR A 150 -20.08 9.74 2.90
C THR A 150 -18.59 10.02 3.06
N ARG A 151 -18.02 9.70 4.23
CA ARG A 151 -16.58 9.90 4.47
C ARG A 151 -15.70 8.93 3.68
N LEU A 152 -16.07 7.65 3.64
CA LEU A 152 -15.36 6.65 2.85
C LEU A 152 -15.36 7.03 1.35
N ALA A 153 -16.50 7.46 0.83
CA ALA A 153 -16.61 7.94 -0.55
C ALA A 153 -15.70 9.15 -0.80
N ALA A 154 -15.65 10.10 0.14
CA ALA A 154 -14.76 11.25 0.04
C ALA A 154 -13.28 10.87 0.06
N VAL A 155 -12.86 9.88 0.88
CA VAL A 155 -11.49 9.32 0.85
C VAL A 155 -11.19 8.74 -0.51
N LEU A 156 -12.03 7.83 -0.99
CA LEU A 156 -11.82 7.12 -2.25
C LEU A 156 -11.77 8.10 -3.42
N LYS A 157 -12.66 9.09 -3.45
CA LYS A 157 -12.67 10.15 -4.48
C LYS A 157 -11.42 11.01 -4.42
N GLY A 158 -11.02 11.47 -3.24
CA GLY A 158 -9.79 12.23 -3.09
C GLY A 158 -8.58 11.44 -3.56
N VAL A 159 -8.44 10.18 -3.15
CA VAL A 159 -7.36 9.30 -3.62
C VAL A 159 -7.42 9.09 -5.13
N ALA A 160 -8.61 9.00 -5.75
CA ALA A 160 -8.76 8.88 -7.20
C ALA A 160 -8.35 10.13 -7.98
N GLU A 161 -8.46 11.32 -7.39
CA GLU A 161 -8.05 12.60 -8.00
C GLU A 161 -6.53 12.84 -8.00
N LEU A 162 -5.76 11.96 -7.35
CA LEU A 162 -4.31 11.99 -7.41
C LEU A 162 -3.85 11.58 -8.80
N ASP A 163 -3.21 12.51 -9.50
CA ASP A 163 -2.59 12.28 -10.79
C ASP A 163 -1.18 11.74 -10.59
N PHE A 164 -1.01 10.45 -10.89
CA PHE A 164 0.27 9.76 -10.86
C PHE A 164 0.85 9.59 -12.28
N GLY A 165 0.15 10.03 -13.33
CA GLY A 165 0.52 9.81 -14.73
C GLY A 165 0.03 8.48 -15.30
N THR A 166 0.70 7.97 -16.34
CA THR A 166 0.48 6.64 -16.91
C THR A 166 1.11 5.57 -16.05
N PHE A 167 0.43 4.45 -15.81
CA PHE A 167 0.92 3.35 -14.96
C PHE A 167 2.11 2.61 -15.62
N ASP A 168 3.33 3.10 -15.39
CA ASP A 168 4.60 2.50 -15.77
C ASP A 168 5.54 2.37 -14.55
N GLU A 169 6.80 1.96 -14.74
CA GLU A 169 7.78 1.89 -13.63
C GLU A 169 7.93 3.22 -12.88
N SER A 170 7.82 4.36 -13.58
CA SER A 170 7.90 5.68 -12.96
C SER A 170 6.66 5.99 -12.10
N HIS A 171 5.52 5.39 -12.43
CA HIS A 171 4.27 5.51 -11.68
C HIS A 171 4.26 4.71 -10.38
N ILE A 172 4.76 3.48 -10.40
CA ILE A 172 4.96 2.65 -9.20
C ILE A 172 5.86 3.39 -8.20
N ASP A 173 6.97 3.96 -8.69
CA ASP A 173 7.86 4.79 -7.90
C ASP A 173 7.15 6.01 -7.27
N LEU A 174 6.20 6.63 -8.00
CA LEU A 174 5.42 7.75 -7.48
C LEU A 174 4.42 7.33 -6.40
N PHE A 175 3.80 6.15 -6.50
CA PHE A 175 2.95 5.58 -5.44
C PHE A 175 3.75 5.31 -4.17
N GLY A 176 4.90 4.64 -4.30
CA GLY A 176 5.83 4.41 -3.20
C GLY A 176 6.28 5.71 -2.54
N ASP A 177 6.73 6.69 -3.34
CA ASP A 177 7.17 7.99 -2.84
C ASP A 177 6.04 8.78 -2.14
N ALA A 178 4.82 8.72 -2.67
CA ALA A 178 3.64 9.34 -2.05
C ALA A 178 3.33 8.70 -0.69
N TYR A 179 3.42 7.37 -0.61
CA TYR A 179 3.19 6.62 0.61
C TYR A 179 4.28 6.86 1.66
N GLU A 180 5.57 6.83 1.27
CA GLU A 180 6.69 7.20 2.15
C GLU A 180 6.53 8.63 2.69
N PHE A 181 6.13 9.57 1.83
CA PHE A 181 5.89 10.94 2.26
C PHE A 181 4.74 11.03 3.27
N LEU A 182 3.62 10.35 3.02
CA LEU A 182 2.51 10.32 3.96
C LEU A 182 2.97 9.79 5.32
N ILE A 183 3.63 8.64 5.34
CA ILE A 183 4.20 8.07 6.57
C ILE A 183 5.13 9.06 7.26
N SER A 184 6.04 9.69 6.52
CA SER A 184 7.00 10.69 7.04
C SER A 184 6.29 11.88 7.68
N ASN A 185 5.31 12.44 6.99
CA ASN A 185 4.57 13.62 7.45
C ASN A 185 3.72 13.29 8.68
N TYR A 186 3.11 12.10 8.73
CA TYR A 186 2.41 11.65 9.93
C TYR A 186 3.39 11.44 11.10
N ALA A 187 4.55 10.82 10.87
CA ALA A 187 5.57 10.66 11.91
C ALA A 187 6.05 12.01 12.48
N ALA A 188 6.24 13.01 11.61
CA ALA A 188 6.61 14.37 12.03
C ALA A 188 5.50 15.06 12.86
N ASN A 189 4.23 14.80 12.54
CA ASN A 189 3.08 15.40 13.22
C ASN A 189 2.61 14.63 14.47
N ALA A 190 3.10 13.42 14.73
CA ALA A 190 2.69 12.59 15.87
C ALA A 190 3.28 13.03 17.23
N GLY A 191 4.13 14.07 17.24
CA GLY A 191 4.84 14.51 18.45
C GLY A 191 5.92 13.52 18.92
N LYS A 192 6.20 13.51 20.24
CA LYS A 192 7.35 12.81 20.86
C LYS A 192 7.43 11.29 20.62
N SER A 193 6.36 10.66 20.14
CA SER A 193 6.27 9.21 19.91
C SER A 193 6.30 8.79 18.43
N GLY A 194 6.34 9.73 17.47
CA GLY A 194 6.32 9.42 16.03
C GLY A 194 7.67 9.05 15.43
N GLY A 195 8.76 9.59 16.00
CA GLY A 195 10.13 9.38 15.51
C GLY A 195 10.68 7.98 15.73
N GLU A 196 10.04 7.18 16.60
CA GLU A 196 10.45 5.80 16.90
C GLU A 196 10.15 4.82 15.75
N PHE A 197 9.28 5.19 14.80
CA PHE A 197 8.78 4.30 13.75
C PHE A 197 9.22 4.66 12.33
N PHE A 198 9.96 5.77 12.18
CA PHE A 198 10.36 6.29 10.87
C PHE A 198 11.79 6.82 10.86
N THR A 199 12.60 6.28 9.97
CA THR A 199 13.96 6.77 9.70
C THR A 199 13.92 7.77 8.55
N PRO A 200 14.36 9.05 8.75
CA PRO A 200 14.38 10.04 7.70
C PRO A 200 15.14 9.57 6.45
N GLN A 201 14.61 9.85 5.26
CA GLN A 201 15.16 9.36 3.98
C GLN A 201 16.67 9.61 3.81
N HIS A 202 17.18 10.77 4.25
CA HIS A 202 18.61 11.08 4.14
C HIS A 202 19.49 10.22 5.05
N VAL A 203 18.99 9.87 6.25
CA VAL A 203 19.66 8.93 7.16
C VAL A 203 19.61 7.52 6.57
N SER A 204 18.44 7.09 6.10
CA SER A 204 18.25 5.78 5.50
C SER A 204 19.15 5.58 4.27
N ARG A 205 19.23 6.57 3.39
CA ARG A 205 20.15 6.59 2.24
C ARG A 205 21.60 6.46 2.66
N LEU A 206 22.02 7.16 3.73
CA LEU A 206 23.39 7.06 4.22
C LEU A 206 23.69 5.66 4.76
N ILE A 207 22.81 5.11 5.60
CA ILE A 207 22.95 3.76 6.17
C ILE A 207 23.00 2.70 5.07
N ALA A 208 22.07 2.78 4.09
CA ALA A 208 22.06 1.86 2.94
C ALA A 208 23.37 1.91 2.17
N ARG A 209 23.91 3.11 1.88
CA ARG A 209 25.19 3.27 1.19
C ARG A 209 26.38 2.72 1.99
N LEU A 210 26.35 2.86 3.31
CA LEU A 210 27.39 2.34 4.20
C LEU A 210 27.35 0.81 4.26
N ALA A 211 26.17 0.23 4.47
CA ALA A 211 25.97 -1.22 4.56
C ALA A 211 26.40 -1.94 3.27
N MET A 212 26.08 -1.35 2.12
CA MET A 212 26.35 -1.92 0.80
C MET A 212 27.75 -1.58 0.26
N HIS A 213 28.56 -0.82 0.99
CA HIS A 213 29.84 -0.32 0.48
C HIS A 213 30.79 -1.47 0.11
N LYS A 214 31.23 -1.49 -1.16
CA LYS A 214 32.13 -2.52 -1.74
C LYS A 214 31.56 -3.94 -1.76
N GLN A 215 30.26 -4.12 -1.54
CA GLN A 215 29.63 -5.42 -1.73
C GLN A 215 29.26 -5.63 -3.20
N ALA A 216 29.79 -6.70 -3.80
CA ALA A 216 29.53 -7.05 -5.20
C ALA A 216 28.23 -7.87 -5.37
N SER A 217 27.74 -8.50 -4.31
CA SER A 217 26.42 -9.13 -4.25
C SER A 217 25.93 -9.15 -2.82
N VAL A 218 24.61 -9.15 -2.64
CA VAL A 218 23.97 -9.23 -1.33
C VAL A 218 22.85 -10.25 -1.42
N ASN A 219 22.91 -11.28 -0.57
CA ASN A 219 21.87 -12.31 -0.57
C ASN A 219 20.56 -11.75 0.03
N LYS A 220 20.66 -11.13 1.22
CA LYS A 220 19.54 -10.64 2.03
C LYS A 220 19.91 -9.34 2.70
N ILE A 221 18.90 -8.48 2.87
CA ILE A 221 18.98 -7.33 3.76
C ILE A 221 18.06 -7.58 4.93
N TYR A 222 18.57 -7.46 6.15
CA TYR A 222 17.82 -7.70 7.38
C TYR A 222 17.77 -6.47 8.27
N ASP A 223 16.57 -6.10 8.70
CA ASP A 223 16.32 -5.04 9.68
C ASP A 223 15.53 -5.59 10.89
N PRO A 224 16.17 -5.74 12.07
CA PRO A 224 15.56 -6.35 13.25
C PRO A 224 14.47 -5.48 13.92
N ALA A 225 14.32 -4.22 13.54
CA ALA A 225 13.30 -3.32 14.08
C ALA A 225 12.84 -2.36 12.96
N CYS A 226 12.26 -2.95 11.91
CA CYS A 226 12.17 -2.32 10.60
C CYS A 226 11.21 -1.13 10.53
N GLY A 227 10.38 -0.92 11.55
CA GLY A 227 9.36 0.12 11.52
C GLY A 227 8.50 -0.03 10.27
N SER A 228 8.31 1.06 9.54
CA SER A 228 7.59 1.10 8.25
C SER A 228 8.29 0.42 7.06
N GLY A 229 9.44 -0.23 7.25
CA GLY A 229 10.23 -0.84 6.17
C GLY A 229 10.97 0.16 5.28
N SER A 230 10.88 1.47 5.55
CA SER A 230 11.46 2.53 4.71
C SER A 230 12.99 2.40 4.55
N LEU A 231 13.71 1.96 5.59
CA LEU A 231 15.16 1.76 5.50
C LEU A 231 15.53 0.64 4.50
N LEU A 232 14.80 -0.49 4.57
CA LEU A 232 14.99 -1.63 3.68
C LEU A 232 14.78 -1.21 2.20
N LEU A 233 13.76 -0.39 1.94
CA LEU A 233 13.43 0.11 0.59
C LEU A 233 14.49 1.04 0.01
N GLN A 234 15.15 1.85 0.84
CA GLN A 234 16.24 2.70 0.37
C GLN A 234 17.45 1.89 -0.12
N ALA A 235 17.63 0.66 0.37
CA ALA A 235 18.65 -0.23 -0.16
C ALA A 235 18.32 -0.70 -1.59
N LYS A 236 17.04 -0.95 -1.92
CA LYS A 236 16.59 -1.27 -3.30
C LYS A 236 16.98 -0.15 -4.27
N ARG A 237 16.54 1.08 -3.99
CA ARG A 237 16.68 2.27 -4.88
C ARG A 237 18.12 2.68 -5.18
N HIS A 238 19.08 2.28 -4.34
CA HIS A 238 20.49 2.63 -4.52
C HIS A 238 21.31 1.55 -5.19
N PHE A 239 20.71 0.40 -5.47
CA PHE A 239 21.39 -0.78 -5.93
C PHE A 239 20.61 -1.50 -7.04
N ASP A 240 20.02 -0.74 -7.98
CA ASP A 240 19.48 -1.29 -9.25
C ASP A 240 20.51 -2.13 -10.03
N ALA A 241 21.79 -1.95 -9.72
CA ALA A 241 22.91 -2.63 -10.37
C ALA A 241 23.40 -3.92 -9.69
N HIS A 242 22.89 -4.32 -8.52
CA HIS A 242 23.27 -5.63 -7.95
C HIS A 242 22.12 -6.39 -7.31
N ILE A 243 22.14 -7.68 -7.63
CA ILE A 243 21.14 -8.70 -7.36
C ILE A 243 20.98 -8.84 -5.83
N ILE A 244 19.90 -8.29 -5.27
CA ILE A 244 19.38 -8.76 -3.98
C ILE A 244 18.70 -10.10 -4.29
N GLU A 245 19.37 -11.21 -3.95
CA GLU A 245 18.97 -12.55 -4.43
C GLU A 245 17.68 -13.05 -3.76
N GLU A 246 17.66 -13.03 -2.43
CA GLU A 246 16.59 -13.62 -1.61
C GLU A 246 15.63 -12.57 -1.02
N GLY A 247 15.94 -11.27 -1.11
CA GLY A 247 15.02 -10.19 -0.80
C GLY A 247 15.21 -9.51 0.56
N PHE A 248 14.13 -8.91 1.07
CA PHE A 248 14.12 -8.03 2.24
C PHE A 248 13.50 -8.71 3.46
N PHE A 249 14.23 -8.75 4.57
CA PHE A 249 13.82 -9.39 5.80
C PHE A 249 13.69 -8.33 6.90
N GLY A 250 12.62 -8.41 7.67
CA GLY A 250 12.37 -7.44 8.72
C GLY A 250 11.62 -8.03 9.90
N GLN A 251 11.76 -7.38 11.05
CA GLN A 251 10.95 -7.67 12.22
C GLN A 251 10.41 -6.37 12.83
N GLU A 252 9.15 -6.38 13.23
CA GLU A 252 8.49 -5.24 13.86
C GLU A 252 7.60 -5.73 15.02
N VAL A 253 7.61 -5.02 16.13
CA VAL A 253 6.87 -5.40 17.34
C VAL A 253 5.43 -4.85 17.33
N ASN A 254 5.22 -3.69 16.73
CA ASN A 254 3.92 -3.03 16.66
C ASN A 254 3.11 -3.54 15.46
N HIS A 255 1.91 -4.06 15.73
CA HIS A 255 1.05 -4.64 14.69
C HIS A 255 0.67 -3.66 13.56
N THR A 256 0.31 -2.41 13.88
CA THR A 256 -0.06 -1.42 12.87
C THR A 256 1.16 -1.04 12.03
N THR A 257 2.33 -0.86 12.65
CA THR A 257 3.57 -0.55 11.94
C THR A 257 4.04 -1.73 11.07
N TYR A 258 3.83 -2.96 11.55
CA TYR A 258 4.06 -4.19 10.80
C TYR A 258 3.23 -4.25 9.51
N ASN A 259 1.94 -3.89 9.59
CA ASN A 259 1.07 -3.79 8.40
C ASN A 259 1.54 -2.71 7.43
N LEU A 260 1.94 -1.55 7.95
CA LEU A 260 2.52 -0.48 7.13
C LEU A 260 3.77 -0.96 6.38
N ALA A 261 4.66 -1.71 7.04
CA ALA A 261 5.86 -2.25 6.40
C ALA A 261 5.53 -3.18 5.23
N ARG A 262 4.58 -4.10 5.42
CA ARG A 262 4.15 -5.03 4.37
C ARG A 262 3.51 -4.30 3.19
N MET A 263 2.58 -3.36 3.44
CA MET A 263 2.01 -2.52 2.39
C MET A 263 3.09 -1.73 1.63
N ASN A 264 4.06 -1.20 2.35
CA ASN A 264 5.13 -0.40 1.77
C ASN A 264 6.03 -1.23 0.83
N MET A 265 6.25 -2.52 1.12
CA MET A 265 6.95 -3.44 0.22
C MET A 265 6.18 -3.62 -1.10
N PHE A 266 4.88 -3.91 -1.03
CA PHE A 266 4.04 -4.05 -2.23
C PHE A 266 4.01 -2.76 -3.07
N LEU A 267 3.88 -1.59 -2.43
CA LEU A 267 3.85 -0.29 -3.12
C LEU A 267 5.15 0.04 -3.86
N HIS A 268 6.26 -0.56 -3.46
CA HIS A 268 7.54 -0.45 -4.15
C HIS A 268 7.78 -1.63 -5.10
N ASP A 269 6.73 -2.35 -5.49
CA ASP A 269 6.75 -3.51 -6.39
C ASP A 269 7.80 -4.54 -5.94
N ILE A 270 7.75 -4.88 -4.65
CA ILE A 270 8.45 -6.02 -4.08
C ILE A 270 7.40 -7.08 -3.80
N ASN A 271 7.45 -8.15 -4.60
CA ASN A 271 6.47 -9.22 -4.54
C ASN A 271 6.64 -10.08 -3.26
N TYR A 272 5.62 -10.85 -2.92
CA TYR A 272 5.56 -11.61 -1.65
C TYR A 272 6.70 -12.62 -1.49
N ASP A 273 7.29 -13.11 -2.59
CA ASP A 273 8.42 -14.04 -2.57
C ASP A 273 9.78 -13.33 -2.37
N LYS A 274 9.80 -11.99 -2.36
CA LYS A 274 10.99 -11.14 -2.22
C LYS A 274 11.02 -10.33 -0.93
N PHE A 275 10.09 -10.55 -0.01
CA PHE A 275 10.21 -10.02 1.34
C PHE A 275 9.65 -10.97 2.39
N ASN A 276 10.06 -10.79 3.65
CA ASN A 276 9.51 -11.50 4.78
C ASN A 276 9.61 -10.61 6.03
N ILE A 277 8.48 -10.03 6.43
CA ILE A 277 8.39 -9.23 7.64
C ILE A 277 7.71 -10.08 8.72
N LYS A 278 8.31 -10.15 9.91
CA LYS A 278 7.75 -10.84 11.08
C LYS A 278 7.21 -9.87 12.11
N LEU A 279 6.04 -10.19 12.64
CA LEU A 279 5.50 -9.52 13.82
C LEU A 279 6.07 -10.19 15.08
N GLY A 280 6.76 -9.44 15.94
CA GLY A 280 7.24 -9.94 17.22
C GLY A 280 8.36 -9.11 17.84
N ASP A 281 8.65 -9.39 19.12
CA ASP A 281 9.75 -8.78 19.86
C ASP A 281 11.09 -9.46 19.53
N THR A 282 11.96 -8.77 18.82
CA THR A 282 13.24 -9.29 18.32
C THR A 282 14.19 -9.77 19.42
N LEU A 283 14.00 -9.35 20.67
CA LEU A 283 14.84 -9.77 21.80
C LEU A 283 14.30 -10.99 22.55
N ARG A 284 13.02 -11.33 22.38
CA ARG A 284 12.33 -12.40 23.11
C ARG A 284 12.00 -13.64 22.29
N ASN A 285 12.24 -13.58 20.98
CA ASN A 285 11.98 -14.68 20.04
C ASN A 285 13.11 -15.69 19.97
#